data_AF-A0A451B0G6-F1
#
_entry.id   AF-A0A451B0G6-F1
#
_cell.length_a   1.000
_cell.length_b   1.000
_cell.length_c   1.000
_cell.angle_alpha   90.00
_cell.angle_beta   90.00
_cell.angle_gamma   90.00
#
_symmetry.space_group_name_H-M   'P 1'
#
loop_
_entity.id
_entity.type
_entity.pdbx_description
1 polymer ?
#
loop_
_entity_poly.entity_id
_entity_poly.type
_entity_poly.pdbx_seq_one_letter_code
_entity_poly.pdbx_strand_id
1 'polypeptide(L)' 'MPVAREIEQAALVNENVQKFMEGKPPKKVIVVPRKLVNVVV' A
#
# COMPACT_ATOMS: atom_id res chain seq x y z
N MET A 1 -15.89 9.82 5.80
CA MET A 1 -14.50 9.96 5.30
C MET A 1 -13.88 8.58 5.34
N PRO A 2 -13.34 8.03 4.24
CA PRO A 2 -12.73 6.71 4.29
C PRO A 2 -11.52 6.76 5.22
N VAL A 3 -11.49 5.83 6.15
CA VAL A 3 -10.49 5.73 7.20
C VAL A 3 -9.20 5.15 6.60
N ALA A 4 -8.03 5.53 7.14
CA ALA A 4 -6.71 5.19 6.59
C ALA A 4 -6.54 3.70 6.20
N ARG A 5 -7.22 2.79 6.89
CA ARG A 5 -7.25 1.35 6.60
C ARG A 5 -7.74 0.99 5.21
N GLU A 6 -8.75 1.68 4.67
CA GLU A 6 -9.27 1.39 3.33
C GLU A 6 -8.24 1.71 2.24
N ILE A 7 -7.43 2.75 2.48
CA ILE A 7 -6.40 3.19 1.54
C ILE A 7 -5.21 2.21 1.57
N GLU A 8 -4.85 1.70 2.75
CA GLU A 8 -3.83 0.66 2.90
C GLU A 8 -4.21 -0.61 2.14
N GLN A 9 -5.44 -1.07 2.32
CA GLN A 9 -5.94 -2.26 1.65
C GLN A 9 -6.05 -2.04 0.14
N ALA A 10 -6.57 -0.90 -0.31
CA ALA A 10 -6.65 -0.58 -1.73
C ALA A 10 -5.25 -0.50 -2.40
N ALA A 11 -4.25 0.01 -1.68
CA ALA A 11 -2.86 0.03 -2.16
C ALA A 11 -2.26 -1.38 -2.20
N LEU A 12 -2.51 -2.22 -1.19
CA LEU A 12 -1.98 -3.58 -1.11
C LEU A 12 -2.62 -4.54 -2.13
N VAL A 13 -3.89 -4.31 -2.47
CA VAL A 13 -4.66 -5.09 -3.46
C VAL A 13 -4.41 -4.58 -4.88
N ASN A 14 -3.68 -3.47 -5.05
CA ASN A 14 -3.35 -2.95 -6.37
C ASN A 14 -2.41 -3.91 -7.10
N GLU A 15 -2.78 -4.32 -8.31
CA GLU A 15 -2.01 -5.25 -9.13
C GLU A 15 -0.58 -4.75 -9.39
N ASN A 16 -0.36 -3.44 -9.48
CA ASN A 16 1.00 -2.91 -9.63
C ASN A 16 1.81 -3.13 -8.36
N VAL A 17 1.24 -2.91 -7.18
CA VAL A 17 1.95 -3.14 -5.91
C VAL A 17 2.26 -4.63 -5.74
N GLN A 18 1.33 -5.53 -6.08
CA GLN A 18 1.58 -6.98 -6.08
C GLN A 18 2.66 -7.41 -7.08
N LYS A 19 2.68 -6.82 -8.29
CA LYS A 19 3.75 -7.06 -9.28
C LYS A 19 5.11 -6.58 -8.76
N PHE A 20 5.18 -5.40 -8.16
CA PHE A 20 6.42 -4.86 -7.58
C PHE A 20 6.85 -5.57 -6.29
N MET A 21 5.93 -6.28 -5.63
CA MET A 21 6.25 -7.11 -4.48
C MET A 21 7.01 -8.38 -4.84
N GLU A 22 6.85 -8.93 -6.05
CA GLU A 22 7.53 -10.18 -6.47
C GLU A 22 7.40 -11.32 -5.43
N GLY A 23 6.30 -11.35 -4.66
CA GLY A 23 6.07 -12.33 -3.58
C GLY A 23 6.80 -12.03 -2.26
N LYS A 24 7.50 -10.91 -2.14
CA LYS A 24 8.10 -10.44 -0.88
C LYS A 24 7.07 -9.76 0.01
N PRO A 25 7.07 -10.04 1.33
CA PRO A 25 6.19 -9.38 2.26
C PRO A 25 6.60 -7.91 2.46
N PRO A 26 5.65 -6.99 2.68
CA PRO A 26 5.96 -5.57 2.87
C PRO A 26 6.65 -5.40 4.22
N LYS A 27 7.85 -4.83 4.23
CA LYS A 27 8.55 -4.45 5.45
C LYS A 27 7.92 -3.23 6.11
N LYS A 28 7.42 -2.27 5.33
CA LYS A 28 6.84 -1.04 5.87
C LYS A 28 5.84 -0.43 4.90
N VAL A 29 4.65 -0.10 5.39
CA VAL A 29 3.65 0.65 4.62
C VAL A 29 3.53 2.03 5.24
N ILE A 30 3.73 3.07 4.43
CA ILE A 30 3.72 4.46 4.87
C ILE A 30 2.58 5.16 4.16
N VAL A 31 1.52 5.47 4.89
CA VAL A 31 0.33 6.14 4.35
C VAL A 31 0.40 7.61 4.71
N VAL A 32 0.45 8.45 3.68
CA VAL A 32 0.28 9.89 3.82
C VAL A 32 -1.13 10.23 3.33
N PRO A 33 -2.12 10.40 4.23
CA PRO A 33 -3.48 10.68 3.84
C PRO A 33 -3.54 11.95 2.97
N ARG A 34 -4.30 11.89 1.88
CA ARG A 34 -4.42 12.96 0.86
C ARG A 34 -3.14 13.23 0.04
N LYS A 35 -2.12 12.37 0.09
CA LYS A 35 -0.86 12.54 -0.66
C LYS A 35 -0.42 11.26 -1.39
N LEU A 36 -0.02 10.20 -0.68
CA LEU A 36 0.56 8.99 -1.27
C LEU A 36 0.57 7.81 -0.29
N VAL A 37 0.74 6.60 -0.82
CA VAL A 37 1.07 5.40 -0.05
C VAL A 37 2.38 4.85 -0.59
N ASN A 38 3.38 4.70 0.29
CA ASN A 38 4.66 4.10 -0.07
C ASN A 38 4.77 2.73 0.60
N VAL A 39 4.94 1.70 -0.22
CA VAL A 39 5.11 0.32 0.24
C VAL A 39 6.57 -0.05 0.08
N VAL A 40 7.25 -0.29 1.20
CA VAL A 40 8.62 -0.78 1.26
C VAL A 40 8.55 -2.30 1.32
N VAL A 41 9.06 -2.95 0.30
CA VAL A 41 9.22 -4.42 0.19
C VAL A 41 10.61 -4.86 0.67
#